data_AF-A0A7L0EF47-F1
#
_entry.id   AF-A0A7L0EF47-F1
#
_cell.length_a   1.000
_cell.length_b   1.000
_cell.length_c   1.000
_cell.angle_alpha   90.00
_cell.angle_beta   90.00
_cell.angle_gamma   90.00
#
_symmetry.space_group_name_H-M   'P 1'
#
loop_
_entity.id
_entity.type
_entity.pdbx_description
1 polymer ?
#
loop_
_entity_poly.entity_id
_entity_poly.type
_entity_poly.pdbx_seq_one_letter_code
_entity_poly.pdbx_strand_id
1 'polypeptide(L)' 'PWKYLGMIVTNTQVMPQPVKLDVQIRTLNDVQKLMGSLNWIRPYLGLTNSQLQPLL' A
#
# COMPACT_ATOMS: atom_id res chain seq x y z
N PRO A 1 20.58 2.71 2.89
CA PRO A 1 19.39 2.11 2.24
C PRO A 1 18.77 3.09 1.23
N TRP A 2 18.69 2.70 -0.04
CA TRP A 2 18.14 3.54 -1.12
C TRP A 2 16.62 3.49 -1.09
N LYS A 3 15.95 4.64 -1.23
CA LYS A 3 14.49 4.70 -1.43
C LYS A 3 14.22 4.80 -2.91
N TYR A 4 13.63 3.75 -3.49
CA TYR A 4 13.33 3.71 -4.92
C TYR A 4 11.96 3.08 -5.14
N LEU A 5 11.08 3.78 -5.87
CA LEU A 5 9.71 3.34 -6.17
C LEU A 5 8.99 2.78 -4.94
N GLY A 6 8.91 3.51 -3.82
CA GLY A 6 8.22 3.03 -2.61
C GLY A 6 8.88 1.83 -1.89
N MET A 7 10.08 1.42 -2.31
CA MET A 7 10.87 0.35 -1.69
C MET A 7 12.08 0.94 -0.96
N ILE A 8 12.61 0.18 0.00
CA ILE A 8 13.91 0.36 0.63
C ILE A 8 14.83 -0.74 0.10
N VAL A 9 15.83 -0.35 -0.68
CA VAL A 9 16.85 -1.24 -1.23
C VAL A 9 18.11 -1.13 -0.39
N THR A 10 18.54 -2.25 0.16
CA THR A 10 19.83 -2.40 0.85
C THR A 10 20.73 -3.29 -0.02
N ASN A 11 22.00 -3.45 0.37
CA ASN A 11 22.93 -4.29 -0.40
C ASN A 11 22.50 -5.77 -0.44
N THR A 12 21.65 -6.22 0.47
CA THR A 12 21.27 -7.64 0.62
C THR A 12 19.77 -7.88 0.47
N GLN A 13 18.93 -6.86 0.65
CA GLN A 13 17.48 -7.02 0.71
C GLN A 13 16.74 -5.83 0.08
N VAL A 14 15.62 -6.15 -0.57
CA VAL A 14 14.63 -5.18 -1.07
C VAL A 14 13.36 -5.36 -0.25
N MET A 15 12.95 -4.33 0.47
CA MET A 15 11.76 -4.37 1.33
C MET A 15 10.81 -3.22 0.99
N PRO A 16 9.48 -3.40 1.11
CA PRO A 16 8.55 -2.29 1.00
C PRO A 16 8.86 -1.21 2.04
N GLN A 17 8.66 0.07 1.68
CA GLN A 17 8.63 1.10 2.71
C GLN A 17 7.47 0.83 3.67
N PRO A 18 7.62 1.15 4.97
CA PRO A 18 6.51 1.02 5.91
C PRO A 18 5.35 1.90 5.44
N VAL A 19 4.30 1.27 4.91
CA VAL A 19 3.09 1.98 4.52
C VAL A 19 2.27 2.19 5.78
N LYS A 20 2.15 3.44 6.21
CA LYS A 20 1.18 3.81 7.23
C LYS A 20 -0.18 3.91 6.56
N LEU A 21 -1.05 2.95 6.83
CA LEU A 21 -2.45 3.05 6.45
C LEU A 21 -3.13 4.00 7.43
N ASP A 22 -3.60 5.14 6.95
CA ASP A 22 -4.48 5.99 7.73
C ASP A 22 -5.88 5.39 7.67
N VAL A 23 -6.34 4.90 8.82
CA VAL A 23 -7.64 4.22 8.95
C VAL A 23 -8.74 5.21 9.37
N GLN A 24 -8.40 6.49 9.59
CA GLN A 24 -9.40 7.54 9.87
C GLN A 24 -10.01 8.05 8.58
N ILE A 25 -10.93 7.27 8.03
CA ILE A 25 -11.66 7.63 6.81
C ILE A 25 -12.82 8.56 7.18
N ARG A 26 -12.74 9.83 6.79
CA ARG A 26 -13.83 10.81 7.00
C ARG A 26 -14.36 11.40 5.69
N THR A 27 -13.53 11.40 4.65
CA THR A 27 -13.86 11.99 3.36
C THR A 27 -13.62 11.01 2.21
N LEU A 28 -14.22 11.28 1.05
CA LEU A 28 -13.97 10.52 -0.18
C LEU A 28 -12.48 10.52 -0.56
N ASN A 29 -11.79 11.64 -0.33
CA ASN A 29 -10.35 11.76 -0.58
C ASN A 29 -9.53 10.79 0.30
N ASP A 30 -9.98 10.51 1.53
CA ASP A 30 -9.31 9.56 2.41
C ASP A 30 -9.48 8.13 1.91
N VAL A 31 -10.67 7.78 1.41
CA VAL A 31 -10.93 6.50 0.73
C VAL A 31 -10.02 6.34 -0.48
N GLN A 32 -9.92 7.37 -1.32
CA GLN A 32 -9.08 7.36 -2.52
C GLN A 32 -7.58 7.16 -2.19
N LYS A 33 -7.08 7.82 -1.14
CA LYS A 33 -5.70 7.63 -0.65
C LYS A 33 -5.46 6.23 -0.09
N LEU A 34 -6.44 5.68 0.64
CA LEU A 34 -6.38 4.32 1.15
C LEU A 34 -6.32 3.31 0.01
N MET A 35 -7.18 3.45 -1.00
CA MET A 35 -7.17 2.61 -2.21
C MET A 35 -5.85 2.71 -2.97
N GLY A 36 -5.27 3.90 -3.11
CA GLY A 36 -3.95 4.08 -3.70
C GLY A 36 -2.86 3.30 -2.94
N SER A 37 -2.89 3.37 -1.61
CA SER A 37 -1.96 2.64 -0.74
C SER A 37 -2.14 1.13 -0.80
N LEU A 38 -3.39 0.64 -0.84
CA LEU A 38 -3.71 -0.78 -0.98
C LEU A 38 -3.29 -1.34 -2.34
N ASN A 39 -3.56 -0.60 -3.43
CA ASN A 39 -3.10 -0.99 -4.76
C ASN A 39 -1.57 -1.06 -4.84
N TRP A 40 -0.87 -0.19 -4.12
CA TRP A 40 0.59 -0.21 -4.05
C TRP A 40 1.15 -1.45 -3.35
N ILE A 41 0.52 -1.90 -2.26
CA ILE A 41 0.97 -3.07 -1.48
C ILE A 41 0.50 -4.39 -2.09
N ARG A 42 -0.55 -4.36 -2.94
CA ARG A 42 -1.20 -5.54 -3.52
C ARG A 42 -0.26 -6.64 -4.05
N PRO A 43 0.85 -6.34 -4.76
CA PRO A 43 1.76 -7.37 -5.26
C PRO A 43 2.47 -8.17 -4.15
N TYR A 44 2.58 -7.60 -2.95
CA TYR A 44 3.34 -8.17 -1.83
C TYR A 44 2.48 -8.95 -0.83
N LEU A 45 1.19 -8.62 -0.71
CA LEU A 45 0.28 -9.24 0.26
C LEU A 45 -0.58 -10.38 -0.31
N GLY A 46 -0.57 -10.60 -1.63
CA GLY A 46 -1.42 -11.62 -2.25
C GLY A 46 -2.92 -11.33 -2.11
N LEU A 47 -3.31 -10.06 -1.97
CA LEU A 47 -4.71 -9.65 -1.81
C LEU A 47 -5.52 -9.96 -3.08
N THR A 48 -6.64 -10.66 -2.90
CA THR A 48 -7.56 -10.97 -3.99
C THR A 48 -8.57 -9.83 -4.19
N ASN A 49 -9.11 -9.69 -5.41
CA ASN A 49 -10.18 -8.70 -5.67
C ASN A 49 -11.40 -8.92 -4.76
N SER A 50 -11.69 -10.16 -4.37
CA SER A 50 -12.79 -10.47 -3.46
C SER A 50 -12.61 -9.86 -2.06
N GLN A 51 -11.38 -9.80 -1.55
CA GLN A 51 -11.08 -9.16 -0.26
C GLN A 51 -11.18 -7.63 -0.32
N LEU A 52 -11.05 -7.05 -1.52
CA LEU A 52 -11.11 -5.60 -1.76
C LEU A 52 -12.46 -5.15 -2.31
N GLN A 53 -13.41 -6.08 -2.54
CA GLN A 53 -14.74 -5.80 -3.08
C GLN A 53 -15.52 -4.67 -2.36
N PRO A 54 -15.52 -4.55 -1.02
CA PRO A 54 -16.25 -3.46 -0.36
C PRO A 54 -15.61 -2.07 -0.56
N LEU A 55 -14.41 -2.01 -1.17
CA LEU A 55 -13.68 -0.78 -1.46
C LEU A 55 -13.59 -0.48 -2.96
N LEU A 56 -14.00 -1.41 -3.83
CA LEU A 56 -14.07 -1.28 -5.29
C LEU A 56 -15.49 -0.87 -5.71
#